data_AF-A0A9Q9HSH9-F1
#
_entry.id   AF-A0A9Q9HSH9-F1
#
_cell.length_a   1.000
_cell.length_b   1.000
_cell.length_c   1.000
_cell.angle_alpha   90.00
_cell.angle_beta   90.00
_cell.angle_gamma   90.00
#
_symmetry.space_group_name_H-M   'P 1'
#
loop_
_entity.id
_entity.type
_entity.pdbx_description
1 polymer ?
#
loop_
_entity_poly.entity_id
_entity_poly.type
_entity_poly.pdbx_seq_one_letter_code
_entity_poly.pdbx_strand_id
1 'polypeptide(L)'
;MPQARPAVPEPAVYKPSSDSAQLSYYYNALQRDLLTRGLLRTDGGGPDTPYDAEDLAESFEALAFYDEYGGSGISGGLGRWAGPVRIAAEFGPSVPAAQRAADKDTVTAYAERLARITRHPVTTVASRANFHVIFASLDDSAFVAERVRELLPSISAKDLSLLAAPPRSFYCLVVAGGPQSDPLSYTRGVALIRAEHPDLVRKSCVHEEVAQGLGLRNDSPRARPSIFNDDDEFALLTSFDEKLLQMLYDPRLKTGMGAGEARPVIRILAREAMGQEL
;
A
#
# COMPACT_ATOMS: atom_id res chain seq x y z
N MET A 1 -28.63 -49.62 -17.38
CA MET A 1 -27.26 -49.07 -17.25
C MET A 1 -27.40 -47.67 -16.65
N PRO A 2 -26.92 -47.39 -15.43
CA PRO A 2 -26.93 -46.03 -14.93
C PRO A 2 -25.98 -45.17 -15.78
N GLN A 3 -26.47 -44.03 -16.25
CA GLN A 3 -25.74 -43.08 -17.08
C GLN A 3 -24.55 -42.53 -16.29
N ALA A 4 -23.35 -42.63 -16.85
CA ALA A 4 -22.15 -42.05 -16.24
C ALA A 4 -22.36 -40.53 -16.09
N ARG A 5 -22.15 -40.04 -14.87
CA ARG A 5 -22.22 -38.61 -14.56
C ARG A 5 -21.20 -37.87 -15.44
N PRO A 6 -21.58 -36.78 -16.14
CA PRO A 6 -20.64 -36.06 -17.00
C PRO A 6 -19.41 -35.66 -16.18
N ALA A 7 -18.21 -35.89 -16.72
CA ALA A 7 -16.98 -35.42 -16.11
C ALA A 7 -17.08 -33.90 -15.95
N VAL A 8 -16.83 -33.40 -14.74
CA VAL A 8 -16.71 -31.96 -14.49
C VAL A 8 -15.48 -31.52 -15.30
N PRO A 9 -15.61 -30.54 -16.22
CA PRO A 9 -14.45 -30.03 -16.94
C PRO A 9 -13.43 -29.52 -15.92
N GLU A 10 -12.19 -30.00 -16.01
CA GLU A 10 -11.11 -29.42 -15.20
C GLU A 10 -11.02 -27.92 -15.54
N PRO A 11 -10.93 -27.04 -14.53
CA PRO A 11 -10.83 -25.62 -14.78
C PRO A 11 -9.63 -25.35 -15.68
N ALA A 12 -9.85 -24.58 -16.75
CA ALA A 12 -8.79 -24.23 -17.68
C ALA A 12 -7.64 -23.56 -16.92
N VAL A 13 -6.45 -24.16 -16.97
CA VAL A 13 -5.25 -23.58 -16.38
C VAL A 13 -4.93 -22.31 -17.18
N TYR A 14 -4.95 -21.16 -16.50
CA TYR A 14 -4.56 -19.89 -17.09
C TYR A 14 -3.15 -20.00 -17.69
N LYS A 15 -2.99 -19.48 -18.90
CA LYS A 15 -1.70 -19.35 -19.58
C LYS A 15 -1.44 -17.87 -19.80
N PRO A 16 -0.34 -17.30 -19.29
CA PRO A 16 -0.06 -15.89 -19.46
C PRO A 16 0.18 -15.52 -20.91
N SER A 17 -0.23 -14.31 -21.28
CA SER A 17 0.18 -13.69 -22.53
C SER A 17 1.71 -13.53 -22.58
N SER A 18 2.24 -13.31 -23.79
CA SER A 18 3.66 -12.99 -23.97
C SER A 18 4.08 -11.78 -23.12
N ASP A 19 3.22 -10.76 -23.02
CA ASP A 19 3.55 -9.52 -22.33
C ASP A 19 3.55 -9.73 -20.81
N SER A 20 2.56 -10.45 -20.25
CA SER A 20 2.56 -10.81 -18.83
C SER A 20 3.75 -11.73 -18.48
N ALA A 21 4.09 -12.69 -19.35
CA ALA A 21 5.27 -13.52 -19.14
C ALA A 21 6.59 -12.71 -19.15
N GLN A 22 6.71 -11.72 -20.05
CA GLN A 22 7.86 -10.82 -20.09
C GLN A 22 7.93 -9.92 -18.83
N LEU A 23 6.80 -9.44 -18.33
CA LEU A 23 6.74 -8.69 -17.08
C LEU A 23 7.18 -9.53 -15.89
N SER A 24 6.73 -10.78 -15.80
CA SER A 24 7.18 -11.68 -14.74
C SER A 24 8.69 -11.92 -14.81
N TYR A 25 9.24 -12.15 -16.00
CA TYR A 25 10.70 -12.24 -16.17
C TYR A 25 11.43 -10.97 -15.72
N TYR A 26 10.90 -9.81 -16.10
CA TYR A 26 11.47 -8.50 -15.72
C TYR A 26 11.49 -8.31 -14.20
N TYR A 27 10.37 -8.52 -13.49
CA TYR A 27 10.33 -8.36 -12.03
C TYR A 27 11.20 -9.38 -11.29
N ASN A 28 11.29 -10.62 -11.79
CA ASN A 28 12.22 -11.59 -11.24
C ASN A 28 13.68 -11.15 -11.39
N ALA A 29 14.06 -10.61 -12.56
CA ALA A 29 15.40 -10.08 -12.77
C ALA A 29 15.70 -8.88 -11.86
N LEU A 30 14.72 -7.98 -11.71
CA LEU A 30 14.80 -6.80 -10.85
C LEU A 30 14.99 -7.15 -9.38
N GLN A 31 14.16 -8.05 -8.82
CA GLN A 31 14.31 -8.47 -7.42
C GLN A 31 15.70 -9.10 -7.18
N ARG A 32 16.20 -9.93 -8.10
CA ARG A 32 17.55 -10.51 -7.97
C ARG A 32 18.64 -9.45 -7.96
N ASP A 33 18.53 -8.43 -8.81
CA ASP A 33 19.47 -7.32 -8.86
C ASP A 33 19.46 -6.53 -7.53
N LEU A 34 18.28 -6.17 -7.04
CA LEU A 34 18.10 -5.49 -5.76
C LEU A 34 18.73 -6.29 -4.60
N LEU A 35 18.42 -7.59 -4.52
CA LEU A 35 19.00 -8.48 -3.50
C LEU A 35 20.53 -8.59 -3.61
N THR A 36 21.08 -8.60 -4.83
CA THR A 36 22.54 -8.64 -5.05
C THR A 36 23.22 -7.36 -4.55
N ARG A 37 22.52 -6.22 -4.61
CA ARG A 37 22.98 -4.93 -4.07
C ARG A 37 22.78 -4.79 -2.55
N GLY A 38 22.21 -5.80 -1.88
CA GLY A 38 21.90 -5.75 -0.45
C GLY A 38 20.65 -4.93 -0.11
N LEU A 39 19.81 -4.63 -1.10
CA LEU A 39 18.52 -3.95 -0.93
C LEU A 39 17.42 -4.98 -0.59
N LEU A 40 16.16 -4.52 -0.52
CA LEU A 40 15.00 -5.32 -0.10
C LEU A 40 15.19 -5.98 1.29
N ARG A 41 15.82 -5.23 2.20
CA ARG A 41 16.02 -5.65 3.59
C ARG A 41 14.69 -5.93 4.28
N THR A 42 14.70 -6.92 5.16
CA THR A 42 13.52 -7.38 5.90
C THR A 42 13.70 -7.27 7.41
N ASP A 43 14.84 -6.73 7.86
CA ASP A 43 15.26 -6.61 9.26
C ASP A 43 14.54 -5.47 10.01
N GLY A 44 13.89 -4.56 9.29
CA GLY A 44 13.15 -3.43 9.85
C GLY A 44 14.05 -2.28 10.29
N GLY A 45 15.27 -2.21 9.79
CA GLY A 45 16.29 -1.24 10.19
C GLY A 45 17.18 -1.75 11.32
N GLY A 46 18.20 -0.97 11.67
CA GLY A 46 19.17 -1.37 12.68
C GLY A 46 20.13 -0.26 13.08
N PRO A 47 21.22 -0.59 13.82
CA PRO A 47 22.23 0.37 14.25
C PRO A 47 22.90 1.15 13.10
N ASP A 48 22.87 0.63 11.88
CA ASP A 48 23.38 1.23 10.65
C ASP A 48 22.41 2.23 10.00
N THR A 49 21.18 2.30 10.52
CA THR A 49 20.13 3.25 10.09
C THR A 49 19.57 4.02 11.29
N PRO A 50 20.42 4.78 12.02
CA PRO A 50 19.95 5.58 13.13
C PRO A 50 19.02 6.70 12.62
N TYR A 51 18.05 7.05 13.44
CA TYR A 51 17.18 8.20 13.24
C TYR A 51 16.84 8.82 14.59
N ASP A 52 16.53 10.11 14.59
CA ASP A 52 16.09 10.84 15.76
C ASP A 52 14.66 11.40 15.62
N ALA A 53 14.28 12.27 16.56
CA ALA A 53 12.95 12.88 16.57
C ALA A 53 12.77 13.94 15.46
N GLU A 54 13.84 14.60 15.03
CA GLU A 54 13.76 15.56 13.92
C GLU A 54 13.60 14.80 12.61
N ASP A 55 14.33 13.70 12.40
CA ASP A 55 14.17 12.83 11.23
C ASP A 55 12.72 12.34 11.08
N LEU A 56 12.12 11.88 12.20
CA LEU A 56 10.71 11.48 12.25
C LEU A 56 9.76 12.64 11.92
N ALA A 57 10.00 13.83 12.48
CA ALA A 57 9.12 14.99 12.27
C ALA A 57 9.17 15.48 10.81
N GLU A 58 10.37 15.61 10.25
CA GLU A 58 10.56 16.02 8.86
C GLU A 58 9.98 15.00 7.88
N SER A 59 10.22 13.72 8.12
CA SER A 59 9.71 12.65 7.27
C SER A 59 8.19 12.55 7.37
N PHE A 60 7.63 12.63 8.59
CA PHE A 60 6.17 12.65 8.74
C PHE A 60 5.53 13.79 7.95
N GLU A 61 6.10 15.00 8.03
CA GLU A 61 5.58 16.14 7.26
C GLU A 61 5.68 15.89 5.75
N ALA A 62 6.81 15.36 5.27
CA ALA A 62 7.03 15.03 3.87
C ALA A 62 6.06 13.96 3.33
N LEU A 63 5.85 12.90 4.09
CA LEU A 63 5.08 11.73 3.66
C LEU A 63 3.55 11.93 3.80
N ALA A 64 3.10 12.74 4.78
CA ALA A 64 1.67 12.88 5.08
C ALA A 64 0.98 14.08 4.41
N PHE A 65 1.72 15.15 4.09
CA PHE A 65 1.14 16.43 3.62
C PHE A 65 1.42 16.75 2.15
N TYR A 66 2.36 16.08 1.50
CA TYR A 66 2.65 16.25 0.08
C TYR A 66 2.04 15.10 -0.74
N ASP A 67 1.83 15.29 -2.04
CA ASP A 67 1.31 14.27 -2.96
C ASP A 67 2.35 14.01 -4.07
N GLU A 68 2.55 12.73 -4.42
CA GLU A 68 3.53 12.27 -5.43
C GLU A 68 3.24 12.71 -6.87
N TYR A 69 1.96 12.85 -7.24
CA TYR A 69 1.54 13.02 -8.64
C TYR A 69 0.87 14.37 -8.96
N GLY A 70 0.90 15.31 -8.01
CA GLY A 70 0.29 16.65 -8.14
C GLY A 70 1.31 17.75 -7.90
N GLY A 71 1.59 18.56 -8.92
CA GLY A 71 2.64 19.58 -8.90
C GLY A 71 2.60 20.52 -7.69
N SER A 72 3.76 20.72 -7.08
CA SER A 72 4.18 21.92 -6.33
C SER A 72 3.27 22.43 -5.20
N GLY A 73 2.33 21.63 -4.69
CA GLY A 73 1.32 22.10 -3.76
C GLY A 73 1.12 21.16 -2.59
N ILE A 74 1.09 21.72 -1.38
CA ILE A 74 0.59 21.06 -0.16
C ILE A 74 -0.76 20.42 -0.49
N SER A 75 -0.88 19.10 -0.35
CA SER A 75 -2.19 18.46 -0.31
C SER A 75 -2.93 19.12 0.86
N GLY A 76 -4.10 19.70 0.60
CA GLY A 76 -4.73 20.72 1.47
C GLY A 76 -5.05 20.34 2.93
N GLY A 77 -4.54 19.22 3.43
CA GLY A 77 -4.50 18.84 4.84
C GLY A 77 -4.16 17.37 5.03
N LEU A 78 -4.03 16.97 6.30
CA LEU A 78 -3.83 15.58 6.71
C LEU A 78 -5.04 14.71 6.30
N GLY A 79 -4.81 13.72 5.44
CA GLY A 79 -5.81 12.73 5.06
C GLY A 79 -5.64 11.43 5.82
N ARG A 80 -6.71 10.90 6.43
CA ARG A 80 -6.69 9.59 7.11
C ARG A 80 -8.10 9.06 7.36
N TRP A 81 -8.18 7.80 7.77
CA TRP A 81 -9.43 7.15 8.16
C TRP A 81 -9.87 7.59 9.57
N ALA A 82 -11.07 8.14 9.68
CA ALA A 82 -11.70 8.42 10.98
C ALA A 82 -12.37 7.16 11.57
N GLY A 83 -12.97 6.34 10.69
CA GLY A 83 -13.62 5.08 11.04
C GLY A 83 -12.76 3.85 10.70
N PRO A 84 -13.24 2.63 11.01
CA PRO A 84 -12.47 1.40 10.84
C PRO A 84 -12.09 1.13 9.38
N VAL A 85 -10.88 0.61 9.19
CA VAL A 85 -10.37 0.10 7.90
C VAL A 85 -10.64 -1.40 7.83
N ARG A 86 -11.46 -1.80 6.85
CA ARG A 86 -11.84 -3.17 6.56
C ARG A 86 -11.28 -3.54 5.20
N ILE A 87 -10.21 -4.30 5.22
CA ILE A 87 -9.41 -4.68 4.06
C ILE A 87 -9.96 -5.98 3.46
N ALA A 88 -10.12 -6.03 2.14
CA ALA A 88 -10.36 -7.26 1.41
C ALA A 88 -9.27 -7.48 0.36
N ALA A 89 -8.68 -8.67 0.34
CA ALA A 89 -7.82 -9.12 -0.75
C ALA A 89 -8.70 -9.68 -1.89
N GLU A 90 -8.59 -9.07 -3.07
CA GLU A 90 -9.30 -9.44 -4.28
C GLU A 90 -8.31 -9.90 -5.36
N PHE A 91 -8.75 -10.78 -6.25
CA PHE A 91 -7.83 -11.51 -7.12
C PHE A 91 -8.39 -11.64 -8.53
N GLY A 92 -7.64 -11.12 -9.50
CA GLY A 92 -7.96 -11.25 -10.92
C GLY A 92 -7.99 -12.72 -11.38
N PRO A 93 -8.72 -13.04 -12.45
CA PRO A 93 -8.85 -14.42 -12.94
C PRO A 93 -7.53 -15.16 -13.17
N SER A 94 -6.47 -14.44 -13.58
CA SER A 94 -5.16 -15.03 -13.85
C SER A 94 -4.42 -15.57 -12.61
N VAL A 95 -4.75 -15.07 -11.41
CA VAL A 95 -3.94 -15.33 -10.21
C VAL A 95 -4.10 -16.77 -9.71
N PRO A 96 -3.03 -17.58 -9.58
CA PRO A 96 -3.12 -18.97 -9.12
C PRO A 96 -3.57 -19.10 -7.66
N ALA A 97 -4.30 -20.17 -7.32
CA ALA A 97 -4.85 -20.38 -5.98
C ALA A 97 -3.79 -20.37 -4.85
N ALA A 98 -2.59 -20.88 -5.11
CA ALA A 98 -1.48 -20.85 -4.15
C ALA A 98 -1.03 -19.42 -3.84
N GLN A 99 -0.90 -18.57 -4.86
CA GLN A 99 -0.59 -17.15 -4.70
C GLN A 99 -1.70 -16.43 -3.93
N ARG A 100 -2.98 -16.71 -4.26
CA ARG A 100 -4.12 -16.12 -3.54
C ARG A 100 -4.09 -16.44 -2.04
N ALA A 101 -3.68 -17.65 -1.67
CA ALA A 101 -3.58 -18.04 -0.26
C ALA A 101 -2.45 -17.27 0.45
N ALA A 102 -1.24 -17.26 -0.13
CA ALA A 102 -0.09 -16.56 0.44
C ALA A 102 -0.31 -15.05 0.58
N ASP A 103 -0.93 -14.42 -0.43
CA ASP A 103 -1.21 -13.00 -0.43
C ASP A 103 -2.31 -12.63 0.59
N LYS A 104 -3.33 -13.49 0.78
CA LYS A 104 -4.34 -13.32 1.85
C LYS A 104 -3.71 -13.39 3.25
N ASP A 105 -2.81 -14.34 3.47
CA ASP A 105 -2.11 -14.50 4.74
C ASP A 105 -1.23 -13.27 5.02
N THR A 106 -0.54 -12.77 3.99
CA THR A 106 0.27 -11.55 4.06
C THR A 106 -0.57 -10.33 4.43
N VAL A 107 -1.68 -10.09 3.73
CA VAL A 107 -2.60 -8.97 4.01
C VAL A 107 -3.18 -9.09 5.43
N THR A 108 -3.53 -10.30 5.87
CA THR A 108 -4.10 -10.54 7.21
C THR A 108 -3.07 -10.25 8.31
N ALA A 109 -1.88 -10.84 8.22
CA ALA A 109 -0.81 -10.63 9.18
C ALA A 109 -0.40 -9.15 9.26
N TYR A 110 -0.39 -8.46 8.11
CA TYR A 110 -0.05 -7.04 8.06
C TYR A 110 -1.14 -6.16 8.65
N ALA A 111 -2.42 -6.41 8.33
CA ALA A 111 -3.55 -5.69 8.93
C ALA A 111 -3.54 -5.80 10.46
N GLU A 112 -3.25 -6.98 11.01
CA GLU A 112 -3.12 -7.17 12.47
C GLU A 112 -1.94 -6.39 13.06
N ARG A 113 -0.80 -6.35 12.37
CA ARG A 113 0.37 -5.54 12.78
C ARG A 113 0.01 -4.05 12.77
N LEU A 114 -0.60 -3.55 11.69
CA LEU A 114 -1.04 -2.17 11.57
C LEU A 114 -2.06 -1.78 12.65
N ALA A 115 -3.02 -2.66 12.98
CA ALA A 115 -3.99 -2.41 14.04
C ALA A 115 -3.32 -2.20 15.41
N ARG A 116 -2.29 -3.01 15.72
CA ARG A 116 -1.53 -2.88 16.98
C ARG A 116 -0.69 -1.60 17.01
N ILE A 117 0.02 -1.31 15.93
CA ILE A 117 0.89 -0.13 15.81
C ILE A 117 0.07 1.16 15.92
N THR A 118 -0.93 1.30 15.07
CA THR A 118 -1.71 2.55 14.96
C THR A 118 -2.71 2.74 16.09
N ARG A 119 -3.04 1.66 16.84
CA ARG A 119 -4.19 1.60 17.75
C ARG A 119 -5.51 2.01 17.08
N HIS A 120 -5.57 1.88 15.76
CA HIS A 120 -6.75 2.13 14.93
C HIS A 120 -7.36 0.79 14.49
N PRO A 121 -8.69 0.66 14.37
CA PRO A 121 -9.30 -0.60 13.94
C PRO A 121 -8.99 -0.90 12.47
N VAL A 122 -8.01 -1.77 12.24
CA VAL A 122 -7.65 -2.31 10.92
C VAL A 122 -7.92 -3.81 10.95
N THR A 123 -8.72 -4.31 10.01
CA THR A 123 -9.17 -5.71 9.99
C THR A 123 -9.27 -6.22 8.57
N THR A 124 -9.12 -7.53 8.36
CA THR A 124 -9.50 -8.17 7.10
C THR A 124 -10.93 -8.69 7.16
N VAL A 125 -11.65 -8.60 6.04
CA VAL A 125 -13.05 -9.03 5.94
C VAL A 125 -13.33 -9.76 4.63
N ALA A 126 -14.30 -10.67 4.65
CA ALA A 126 -14.77 -11.36 3.44
C ALA A 126 -15.80 -10.55 2.64
N SER A 127 -16.46 -9.57 3.25
CA SER A 127 -17.46 -8.71 2.60
C SER A 127 -17.56 -7.35 3.29
N ARG A 128 -18.17 -6.36 2.62
CA ARG A 128 -18.33 -4.98 3.12
C ARG A 128 -17.01 -4.29 3.48
N ALA A 129 -15.95 -4.64 2.76
CA ALA A 129 -14.68 -3.94 2.81
C ALA A 129 -14.86 -2.47 2.37
N ASN A 130 -13.99 -1.60 2.87
CA ASN A 130 -13.84 -0.23 2.39
C ASN A 130 -12.42 0.03 1.86
N PHE A 131 -11.49 -0.90 2.08
CA PHE A 131 -10.17 -0.90 1.46
C PHE A 131 -10.01 -2.21 0.68
N HIS A 132 -9.62 -2.13 -0.58
CA HIS A 132 -9.50 -3.29 -1.47
C HIS A 132 -8.05 -3.41 -1.95
N VAL A 133 -7.42 -4.56 -1.70
CA VAL A 133 -6.09 -4.89 -2.25
C VAL A 133 -6.30 -5.87 -3.39
N ILE A 134 -6.19 -5.38 -4.62
CA ILE A 134 -6.42 -6.15 -5.84
C ILE A 134 -5.08 -6.70 -6.33
N PHE A 135 -4.98 -8.03 -6.34
CA PHE A 135 -3.87 -8.74 -6.98
C PHE A 135 -4.32 -9.15 -8.38
N ALA A 136 -3.65 -8.66 -9.41
CA ALA A 136 -4.06 -8.87 -10.80
C ALA A 136 -2.84 -8.86 -11.72
N SER A 137 -2.86 -9.70 -12.76
CA SER A 137 -1.83 -9.61 -13.81
C SER A 137 -2.19 -8.53 -14.84
N LEU A 138 -1.26 -8.24 -15.74
CA LEU A 138 -1.50 -7.41 -16.93
C LEU A 138 -2.69 -7.94 -17.75
N ASP A 139 -2.88 -9.26 -17.81
CA ASP A 139 -3.98 -9.89 -18.56
C ASP A 139 -5.35 -9.65 -17.90
N ASP A 140 -5.37 -9.27 -16.62
CA ASP A 140 -6.59 -8.97 -15.86
C ASP A 140 -7.02 -7.49 -15.96
N SER A 141 -6.40 -6.68 -16.83
CA SER A 141 -6.68 -5.24 -16.94
C SER A 141 -8.16 -4.87 -17.08
N ALA A 142 -8.94 -5.65 -17.83
CA ALA A 142 -10.39 -5.46 -17.95
C ALA A 142 -11.13 -5.73 -16.64
N PHE A 143 -10.75 -6.79 -15.91
CA PHE A 143 -11.27 -7.10 -14.58
C PHE A 143 -10.96 -5.98 -13.59
N VAL A 144 -9.72 -5.48 -13.58
CA VAL A 144 -9.32 -4.36 -12.72
C VAL A 144 -10.13 -3.12 -13.06
N ALA A 145 -10.27 -2.77 -14.35
CA ALA A 145 -11.02 -1.59 -14.76
C ALA A 145 -12.50 -1.65 -14.39
N GLU A 146 -13.15 -2.82 -14.51
CA GLU A 146 -14.53 -3.03 -14.05
C GLU A 146 -14.61 -2.86 -12.54
N ARG A 147 -13.75 -3.56 -11.81
CA ARG A 147 -13.79 -3.57 -10.34
C ARG A 147 -13.52 -2.21 -9.72
N VAL A 148 -12.53 -1.48 -10.25
CA VAL A 148 -12.20 -0.12 -9.78
C VAL A 148 -13.36 0.85 -10.02
N ARG A 149 -14.09 0.75 -11.14
CA ARG A 149 -15.28 1.60 -11.38
C ARG A 149 -16.40 1.34 -10.38
N GLU A 150 -16.61 0.09 -9.98
CA GLU A 150 -17.59 -0.25 -8.95
C GLU A 150 -17.19 0.31 -7.57
N LEU A 151 -15.91 0.21 -7.24
CA LEU A 151 -15.37 0.64 -5.95
C LEU A 151 -15.23 2.15 -5.84
N LEU A 152 -14.86 2.84 -6.92
CA LEU A 152 -14.59 4.26 -6.99
C LEU A 152 -15.38 4.88 -8.16
N PRO A 153 -16.70 5.08 -8.04
CA PRO A 153 -17.55 5.52 -9.16
C PRO A 153 -17.22 6.93 -9.68
N SER A 154 -16.49 7.73 -8.91
CA SER A 154 -16.06 9.09 -9.27
C SER A 154 -14.58 9.17 -9.69
N ILE A 155 -13.92 8.03 -9.94
CA ILE A 155 -12.52 8.01 -10.37
C ILE A 155 -12.34 8.70 -11.73
N SER A 156 -11.23 9.43 -11.91
CA SER A 156 -10.91 10.05 -13.19
C SER A 156 -10.55 8.98 -14.23
N ALA A 157 -10.76 9.29 -15.52
CA ALA A 157 -10.38 8.38 -16.60
C ALA A 157 -8.86 8.11 -16.62
N LYS A 158 -8.05 9.10 -16.19
CA LYS A 158 -6.59 8.99 -16.09
C LYS A 158 -6.21 7.97 -15.01
N ASP A 159 -6.72 8.13 -13.79
CA ASP A 159 -6.35 7.26 -12.66
C ASP A 159 -6.89 5.84 -12.86
N LEU A 160 -8.08 5.72 -13.47
CA LEU A 160 -8.61 4.41 -13.85
C LEU A 160 -7.73 3.71 -14.88
N SER A 161 -7.25 4.44 -15.90
CA SER A 161 -6.36 3.86 -16.91
C SER A 161 -5.02 3.44 -16.29
N LEU A 162 -4.52 4.25 -15.34
CA LEU A 162 -3.28 3.97 -14.62
C LEU A 162 -3.41 2.72 -13.75
N LEU A 163 -4.51 2.54 -13.01
CA LEU A 163 -4.78 1.32 -12.23
C LEU A 163 -5.07 0.11 -13.13
N ALA A 164 -5.77 0.28 -14.25
CA ALA A 164 -6.11 -0.86 -15.11
C ALA A 164 -4.89 -1.44 -15.85
N ALA A 165 -3.96 -0.58 -16.27
CA ALA A 165 -2.78 -0.97 -17.05
C ALA A 165 -1.58 -0.08 -16.71
N PRO A 166 -0.99 -0.22 -15.50
CA PRO A 166 0.12 0.62 -15.08
C PRO A 166 1.37 0.38 -15.94
N PRO A 167 2.19 1.42 -16.19
CA PRO A 167 3.51 1.23 -16.78
C PRO A 167 4.33 0.18 -16.02
N ARG A 168 5.19 -0.56 -16.72
CA ARG A 168 6.00 -1.63 -16.10
C ARG A 168 6.89 -1.16 -14.94
N SER A 169 7.22 0.14 -14.89
CA SER A 169 8.02 0.77 -13.84
C SER A 169 7.26 0.97 -12.52
N PHE A 170 5.93 0.97 -12.53
CA PHE A 170 5.11 1.24 -11.34
C PHE A 170 4.82 -0.08 -10.64
N TYR A 171 5.54 -0.43 -9.56
CA TYR A 171 5.45 -1.76 -8.96
C TYR A 171 4.03 -2.05 -8.46
N CYS A 172 3.44 -1.09 -7.79
CA CYS A 172 2.10 -1.12 -7.25
C CYS A 172 1.52 0.30 -7.29
N LEU A 173 0.23 0.42 -6.96
CA LEU A 173 -0.47 1.71 -6.89
C LEU A 173 -1.55 1.68 -5.82
N VAL A 174 -1.74 2.77 -5.09
CA VAL A 174 -2.91 2.98 -4.22
C VAL A 174 -3.61 4.29 -4.52
N VAL A 175 -4.94 4.24 -4.41
CA VAL A 175 -5.79 5.43 -4.32
C VAL A 175 -6.65 5.27 -3.08
N ALA A 176 -6.52 6.20 -2.13
CA ALA A 176 -7.36 6.27 -0.95
C ALA A 176 -7.88 7.69 -0.74
N GLY A 177 -9.14 7.81 -0.27
CA GLY A 177 -9.78 9.11 -0.18
C GLY A 177 -11.20 9.08 0.35
N GLY A 178 -11.72 10.28 0.56
CA GLY A 178 -13.11 10.53 0.89
C GLY A 178 -13.98 10.87 -0.33
N PRO A 179 -15.26 11.20 -0.10
CA PRO A 179 -16.12 11.78 -1.14
C PRO A 179 -15.56 13.12 -1.63
N GLN A 180 -15.97 13.58 -2.81
CA GLN A 180 -15.48 14.84 -3.40
C GLN A 180 -15.70 16.07 -2.49
N SER A 181 -16.73 16.05 -1.64
CA SER A 181 -17.01 17.12 -0.67
C SER A 181 -16.05 17.14 0.53
N ASP A 182 -15.38 16.03 0.82
CA ASP A 182 -14.47 15.87 1.95
C ASP A 182 -13.40 14.81 1.61
N PRO A 183 -12.45 15.12 0.70
CA PRO A 183 -11.52 14.13 0.16
C PRO A 183 -10.48 13.64 1.18
N LEU A 184 -10.26 14.39 2.26
CA LEU A 184 -9.29 14.05 3.31
C LEU A 184 -9.86 13.07 4.36
N SER A 185 -11.18 13.01 4.51
CA SER A 185 -11.85 12.00 5.35
C SER A 185 -11.98 10.68 4.61
N TYR A 186 -10.98 9.81 4.77
CA TYR A 186 -10.93 8.58 3.98
C TYR A 186 -12.08 7.66 4.32
N THR A 187 -12.75 7.20 3.27
CA THR A 187 -13.86 6.24 3.36
C THR A 187 -13.73 5.11 2.36
N ARG A 188 -12.84 5.22 1.37
CA ARG A 188 -12.56 4.21 0.36
C ARG A 188 -11.06 4.16 0.04
N GLY A 189 -10.55 2.97 -0.21
CA GLY A 189 -9.18 2.72 -0.66
C GLY A 189 -9.12 1.56 -1.65
N VAL A 190 -8.31 1.69 -2.69
CA VAL A 190 -8.03 0.63 -3.66
C VAL A 190 -6.53 0.62 -3.92
N ALA A 191 -5.87 -0.49 -3.57
CA ALA A 191 -4.51 -0.80 -3.95
C ALA A 191 -4.52 -1.84 -5.07
N LEU A 192 -3.61 -1.69 -6.04
CA LEU A 192 -3.31 -2.66 -7.07
C LEU A 192 -1.89 -3.17 -6.88
N ILE A 193 -1.76 -4.49 -6.83
CA ILE A 193 -0.47 -5.17 -6.78
C ILE A 193 -0.40 -6.14 -7.95
N ARG A 194 0.62 -6.00 -8.79
CA ARG A 194 0.77 -6.88 -9.95
C ARG A 194 1.10 -8.31 -9.54
N ALA A 195 0.36 -9.26 -10.11
CA ALA A 195 0.54 -10.67 -9.81
C ALA A 195 1.87 -11.23 -10.35
N GLU A 196 2.46 -10.59 -11.36
CA GLU A 196 3.75 -10.97 -11.95
C GLU A 196 4.95 -10.79 -11.03
N HIS A 197 4.80 -10.01 -9.95
CA HIS A 197 5.88 -9.77 -8.99
C HIS A 197 6.30 -11.06 -8.28
N PRO A 198 7.61 -11.27 -8.07
CA PRO A 198 8.10 -12.29 -7.16
C PRO A 198 7.64 -12.03 -5.72
N ASP A 199 7.64 -13.08 -4.88
CA ASP A 199 6.97 -13.06 -3.58
C ASP A 199 7.43 -11.93 -2.64
N LEU A 200 8.72 -11.59 -2.61
CA LEU A 200 9.22 -10.55 -1.70
C LEU A 200 8.80 -9.14 -2.16
N VAL A 201 8.93 -8.82 -3.45
CA VAL A 201 8.44 -7.54 -3.99
C VAL A 201 6.91 -7.46 -3.89
N ARG A 202 6.19 -8.55 -4.14
CA ARG A 202 4.73 -8.56 -3.98
C ARG A 202 4.33 -8.28 -2.52
N LYS A 203 5.09 -8.80 -1.57
CA LYS A 203 4.93 -8.51 -0.15
C LYS A 203 5.31 -7.07 0.19
N SER A 204 6.37 -6.51 -0.40
CA SER A 204 6.74 -5.10 -0.18
C SER A 204 5.64 -4.15 -0.66
N CYS A 205 5.07 -4.42 -1.83
CA CYS A 205 3.90 -3.69 -2.33
C CYS A 205 2.72 -3.73 -1.35
N VAL A 206 2.46 -4.86 -0.67
CA VAL A 206 1.41 -4.91 0.37
C VAL A 206 1.75 -3.99 1.53
N HIS A 207 3.01 -3.96 1.95
CA HIS A 207 3.46 -3.14 3.06
C HIS A 207 3.33 -1.64 2.77
N GLU A 208 3.80 -1.24 1.60
CA GLU A 208 3.80 0.13 1.10
C GLU A 208 2.38 0.62 0.85
N GLU A 209 1.64 -0.01 -0.06
CA GLU A 209 0.35 0.52 -0.54
C GLU A 209 -0.73 0.56 0.54
N VAL A 210 -0.73 -0.42 1.44
CA VAL A 210 -1.70 -0.41 2.54
C VAL A 210 -1.34 0.70 3.53
N ALA A 211 -0.05 0.93 3.81
CA ALA A 211 0.36 2.01 4.72
C ALA A 211 0.19 3.41 4.10
N GLN A 212 0.53 3.59 2.82
CA GLN A 212 0.25 4.84 2.10
C GLN A 212 -1.26 5.10 2.04
N GLY A 213 -2.05 4.07 1.75
CA GLY A 213 -3.51 4.15 1.75
C GLY A 213 -4.14 4.42 3.14
N LEU A 214 -3.39 4.31 4.23
CA LEU A 214 -3.81 4.78 5.55
C LEU A 214 -3.64 6.29 5.74
N GLY A 215 -2.77 6.96 4.96
CA GLY A 215 -2.57 8.41 4.99
C GLY A 215 -1.13 8.91 4.77
N LEU A 216 -0.13 8.03 4.68
CA LEU A 216 1.27 8.40 4.35
C LEU A 216 1.47 8.39 2.82
N ARG A 217 0.81 9.29 2.11
CA ARG A 217 0.56 9.21 0.65
C ARG A 217 1.73 9.51 -0.29
N ASN A 218 2.87 9.91 0.23
CA ASN A 218 3.96 10.43 -0.59
C ASN A 218 5.26 9.77 -0.20
N ASP A 219 6.14 9.59 -1.18
CA ASP A 219 7.50 9.13 -0.99
C ASP A 219 8.51 10.28 -0.86
N SER A 220 9.59 10.05 -0.12
CA SER A 220 10.65 11.03 0.06
C SER A 220 12.01 10.36 0.22
N PRO A 221 13.03 10.73 -0.60
CA PRO A 221 14.38 10.19 -0.44
C PRO A 221 15.04 10.56 0.90
N ARG A 222 14.43 11.49 1.66
CA ARG A 222 14.87 11.87 3.01
C ARG A 222 14.30 10.98 4.12
N ALA A 223 13.36 10.08 3.81
CA ALA A 223 12.66 9.28 4.80
C ALA A 223 13.42 8.02 5.26
N ARG A 224 14.69 7.82 4.87
CA ARG A 224 15.47 6.64 5.30
C ARG A 224 15.50 6.52 6.84
N PRO A 225 15.20 5.36 7.45
CA PRO A 225 15.03 4.03 6.84
C PRO A 225 13.57 3.63 6.60
N SER A 226 12.81 4.43 5.85
CA SER A 226 11.43 4.14 5.50
C SER A 226 11.32 3.25 4.27
N ILE A 227 10.22 2.50 4.14
CA ILE A 227 9.81 1.90 2.86
C ILE A 227 9.32 2.96 1.84
N PHE A 228 9.07 4.20 2.27
CA PHE A 228 8.61 5.33 1.45
C PHE A 228 9.78 6.22 0.98
N ASN A 229 10.97 5.67 0.81
CA ASN A 229 12.18 6.42 0.49
C ASN A 229 12.65 6.28 -0.97
N ASP A 230 11.87 5.63 -1.83
CA ASP A 230 12.09 5.48 -3.28
C ASP A 230 13.41 4.76 -3.68
N ASP A 231 14.11 4.10 -2.76
CA ASP A 231 15.42 3.47 -3.03
C ASP A 231 15.45 1.94 -2.93
N ASP A 232 14.30 1.33 -2.63
CA ASP A 232 14.12 -0.12 -2.43
C ASP A 232 15.01 -0.72 -1.32
N GLU A 233 15.62 0.07 -0.42
CA GLU A 233 16.49 -0.45 0.64
C GLU A 233 15.76 -1.44 1.54
N PHE A 234 14.51 -1.13 1.91
CA PHE A 234 13.68 -1.96 2.78
C PHE A 234 12.48 -2.51 2.01
N ALA A 235 12.33 -3.84 2.02
CA ALA A 235 11.14 -4.48 1.48
C ALA A 235 9.96 -4.46 2.46
N LEU A 236 10.21 -4.35 3.77
CA LEU A 236 9.18 -4.46 4.80
C LEU A 236 9.27 -3.31 5.80
N LEU A 237 8.10 -2.93 6.33
CA LEU A 237 7.90 -1.88 7.32
C LEU A 237 8.97 -1.90 8.43
N THR A 238 9.69 -0.78 8.57
CA THR A 238 10.77 -0.59 9.55
C THR A 238 10.27 -0.01 10.86
N SER A 239 11.11 0.02 11.90
CA SER A 239 10.77 0.67 13.17
C SER A 239 10.51 2.17 13.02
N PHE A 240 11.08 2.79 11.98
CA PHE A 240 10.82 4.18 11.62
C PHE A 240 9.40 4.36 11.11
N ASP A 241 8.99 3.54 10.14
CA ASP A 241 7.64 3.57 9.58
C ASP A 241 6.56 3.27 10.62
N GLU A 242 6.81 2.33 11.55
CA GLU A 242 5.88 2.04 12.64
C GLU A 242 5.60 3.27 13.50
N LYS A 243 6.63 4.11 13.76
CA LYS A 243 6.47 5.36 14.51
C LYS A 243 5.71 6.40 13.70
N LEU A 244 5.99 6.53 12.40
CA LEU A 244 5.24 7.42 11.52
C LEU A 244 3.74 7.07 11.50
N LEU A 245 3.41 5.79 11.41
CA LEU A 245 2.03 5.30 11.45
C LEU A 245 1.37 5.48 12.83
N GLN A 246 2.13 5.33 13.93
CA GLN A 246 1.66 5.69 15.28
C GLN A 246 1.31 7.18 15.38
N MET A 247 2.19 8.05 14.87
CA MET A 247 1.98 9.49 14.85
C MET A 247 0.74 9.84 14.01
N LEU A 248 0.57 9.24 12.84
CA LEU A 248 -0.56 9.49 11.92
C LEU A 248 -1.93 9.33 12.58
N TYR A 249 -2.06 8.35 13.49
CA TYR A 249 -3.32 8.03 14.17
C TYR A 249 -3.41 8.62 15.59
N ASP A 250 -2.42 9.39 16.05
CA ASP A 250 -2.51 10.09 17.32
C ASP A 250 -3.71 11.06 17.33
N PRO A 251 -4.52 11.07 18.40
CA PRO A 251 -5.72 11.90 18.45
C PRO A 251 -5.43 13.40 18.40
N ARG A 252 -4.20 13.87 18.64
CA ARG A 252 -3.85 15.29 18.51
C ARG A 252 -3.75 15.74 17.04
N LEU A 253 -3.51 14.82 16.10
CA LEU A 253 -3.58 15.10 14.68
C LEU A 253 -5.00 14.83 14.16
N LYS A 254 -5.66 15.84 13.61
CA LYS A 254 -7.02 15.74 13.06
C LYS A 254 -7.00 15.76 11.54
N THR A 255 -7.91 15.01 10.94
CA THR A 255 -8.16 15.07 9.50
C THR A 255 -8.43 16.51 9.09
N GLY A 256 -7.81 16.95 7.98
CA GLY A 256 -7.93 18.31 7.47
C GLY A 256 -6.99 19.34 8.10
N MET A 257 -6.24 19.00 9.15
CA MET A 257 -5.19 19.90 9.67
C MET A 257 -4.19 20.22 8.56
N GLY A 258 -3.83 21.49 8.42
CA GLY A 258 -2.76 21.90 7.52
C GLY A 258 -1.37 21.63 8.10
N ALA A 259 -0.34 21.53 7.26
CA ALA A 259 1.03 21.26 7.71
C ALA A 259 1.51 22.24 8.79
N GLY A 260 1.22 23.54 8.64
CA GLY A 260 1.60 24.56 9.62
C GLY A 260 0.91 24.42 10.99
N GLU A 261 -0.35 23.96 11.01
CA GLU A 261 -1.10 23.69 12.24
C GLU A 261 -0.60 22.40 12.91
N ALA A 262 -0.31 21.38 12.12
CA ALA A 262 0.16 20.09 12.61
C ALA A 262 1.61 20.12 13.10
N ARG A 263 2.48 20.98 12.54
CA ARG A 263 3.93 20.97 12.80
C ARG A 263 4.33 20.99 14.28
N PRO A 264 3.76 21.85 15.15
CA PRO A 264 4.06 21.81 16.59
C PRO A 264 3.66 20.48 17.24
N VAL A 265 2.53 19.91 16.82
CA VAL A 265 2.05 18.60 17.30
C VAL A 265 2.97 17.48 16.81
N ILE A 266 3.37 17.48 15.54
CA ILE A 266 4.28 16.50 14.94
C ILE A 266 5.60 16.45 15.71
N ARG A 267 6.18 17.60 16.06
CA ARG A 267 7.43 17.66 16.85
C ARG A 267 7.27 17.04 18.23
N ILE A 268 6.16 17.30 18.92
CA ILE A 268 5.85 16.69 20.22
C ILE A 268 5.74 15.17 20.05
N LEU A 269 4.98 14.72 19.06
CA LEU A 269 4.76 13.30 18.78
C LEU A 269 6.05 12.55 18.45
N ALA A 270 6.92 13.15 17.65
CA ALA A 270 8.18 12.53 17.28
C ALA A 270 9.10 12.33 18.50
N ARG A 271 9.17 13.32 19.40
CA ARG A 271 9.94 13.22 20.65
C ARG A 271 9.37 12.16 21.58
N GLU A 272 8.05 12.11 21.74
CA GLU A 272 7.38 11.05 22.51
C GLU A 272 7.61 9.66 21.91
N ALA A 273 7.55 9.53 20.58
CA ALA A 273 7.83 8.27 19.87
C ALA A 273 9.29 7.81 20.07
N MET A 274 10.21 8.75 20.32
CA MET A 274 11.61 8.48 20.69
C MET A 274 11.84 8.35 22.20
N GLY A 275 10.79 8.41 23.03
CA GLY A 275 10.88 8.30 24.48
C GLY A 275 11.56 9.49 25.16
N GLN A 276 11.59 10.65 24.51
CA GLN A 276 12.18 11.88 25.04
C GLN A 276 11.18 12.66 25.90
N GLU A 277 11.66 13.32 26.95
CA GLU A 277 10.87 14.27 27.73
C GLU A 277 10.63 15.57 26.93
N LEU A 278 9.45 16.18 27.12
CA LEU A 278 8.99 17.37 26.41
C LEU A 278 9.59 18.66 26.95
#